data_AF-W2VWQ4-F1
#
_entry.id   AF-W2VWQ4-F1
#
_cell.length_a   1.000
_cell.length_b   1.000
_cell.length_c   1.000
_cell.angle_alpha   90.00
_cell.angle_beta   90.00
_cell.angle_gamma   90.00
#
_symmetry.space_group_name_H-M   'P 1'
#
loop_
_entity.id
_entity.type
_entity.pdbx_description
1 polymer ?
#
loop_
_entity_poly.entity_id
_entity_poly.type
_entity_poly.pdbx_seq_one_letter_code
_entity_poly.pdbx_strand_id
1 'polypeptide(L)'
;MLDQGLTRDQVKDAMTPGKLDILTIIPADEINDKGIRYVRSLINEEGTKGKWDQFWRYFRKTWMGRFDSSLWNVNSMMVGGLDITNRTNNPLEKYNRDFGEKFGRGVHPSLLAFMEIAKAEALGYMNRIQDIKLVIQTAPRHAEAVVTQVPDDYTNFM
;
A
#
# COMPACT_ATOMS: atom_id res chain seq x y z
N MET A 1 -4.88 -11.38 -11.00
CA MET A 1 -4.77 -11.67 -9.55
C MET A 1 -6.13 -12.01 -8.91
N LEU A 2 -7.07 -12.60 -9.65
CA LEU A 2 -8.36 -13.13 -9.13
C LEU A 2 -8.47 -14.66 -9.32
N ASP A 3 -7.38 -15.31 -9.74
CA ASP A 3 -7.38 -16.68 -10.28
C ASP A 3 -7.18 -17.76 -9.20
N GLN A 4 -7.50 -17.42 -7.94
CA GLN A 4 -7.23 -18.26 -6.77
C GLN A 4 -8.52 -18.74 -6.08
N GLY A 5 -9.72 -18.37 -6.56
CA GLY A 5 -10.99 -18.81 -6.00
C GLY A 5 -11.40 -18.15 -4.67
N LEU A 6 -10.66 -17.13 -4.22
CA LEU A 6 -11.14 -16.20 -3.19
C LEU A 6 -12.10 -15.20 -3.84
N THR A 7 -13.23 -14.93 -3.18
CA THR A 7 -14.18 -13.93 -3.66
C THR A 7 -13.60 -12.53 -3.50
N ARG A 8 -14.10 -11.57 -4.29
CA ARG A 8 -13.71 -10.16 -4.12
C ARG A 8 -14.02 -9.65 -2.71
N ASP A 9 -15.10 -10.12 -2.10
CA ASP A 9 -15.49 -9.72 -0.75
C ASP A 9 -14.54 -10.27 0.31
N GLN A 10 -14.07 -11.51 0.17
CA GLN A 10 -13.06 -12.09 1.05
C GLN A 10 -11.72 -11.34 0.96
N VAL A 11 -11.31 -11.00 -0.26
CA VAL A 11 -10.10 -10.19 -0.46
C VAL A 11 -10.29 -8.80 0.13
N LYS A 12 -11.43 -8.15 -0.11
CA LYS A 12 -11.74 -6.82 0.41
C LYS A 12 -11.76 -6.81 1.94
N ASP A 13 -12.37 -7.81 2.55
CA ASP A 13 -12.40 -7.99 4.00
C ASP A 13 -10.98 -8.10 4.56
N ALA A 14 -10.15 -8.99 4.03
CA ALA A 14 -8.77 -9.18 4.48
C ALA A 14 -7.88 -7.94 4.29
N MET A 15 -8.19 -7.09 3.30
CA MET A 15 -7.50 -5.83 3.02
C MET A 15 -8.02 -4.63 3.83
N THR A 16 -9.02 -4.84 4.69
CA THR A 16 -9.50 -3.80 5.63
C THR A 16 -8.38 -3.43 6.61
N PRO A 17 -8.22 -2.15 6.98
CA PRO A 17 -7.22 -1.74 7.96
C PRO A 17 -7.32 -2.55 9.27
N GLY A 18 -6.17 -2.91 9.84
CA GLY A 18 -6.09 -3.73 11.04
C GLY A 18 -6.20 -5.23 10.77
N LYS A 19 -5.92 -5.69 9.55
CA LYS A 19 -5.85 -7.12 9.19
C LYS A 19 -4.51 -7.45 8.53
N LEU A 20 -4.47 -7.62 7.21
CA LEU A 20 -3.22 -7.96 6.50
C LEU A 20 -2.13 -6.90 6.66
N ASP A 21 -2.51 -5.64 6.78
CA ASP A 21 -1.58 -4.52 6.85
C ASP A 21 -0.78 -4.48 8.16
N ILE A 22 -1.22 -5.20 9.20
CA ILE A 22 -0.48 -5.40 10.45
C ILE A 22 0.89 -6.04 10.20
N LEU A 23 1.00 -6.92 9.20
CA LEU A 23 2.26 -7.62 8.90
C LEU A 23 3.39 -6.66 8.51
N THR A 24 3.06 -5.43 8.10
CA THR A 24 4.04 -4.41 7.74
C THR A 24 4.53 -3.57 8.92
N ILE A 25 3.89 -3.68 10.09
CA ILE A 25 4.17 -2.84 11.27
C ILE A 25 4.62 -3.63 12.49
N ILE A 26 4.45 -4.96 12.51
CA ILE A 26 4.98 -5.85 13.56
C ILE A 26 6.47 -6.16 13.33
N PRO A 27 7.21 -6.58 14.37
CA PRO A 27 8.61 -7.01 14.22
C PRO A 27 8.76 -8.09 13.14
N ALA A 28 9.77 -7.93 12.28
CA ALA A 28 9.93 -8.78 11.08
C ALA A 28 10.15 -10.26 11.42
N ASP A 29 10.82 -10.53 12.52
CA ASP A 29 11.09 -11.86 13.06
C ASP A 29 9.82 -12.54 13.60
N GLU A 30 8.83 -11.78 14.05
CA GLU A 30 7.56 -12.33 14.54
C GLU A 30 6.56 -12.67 13.41
N ILE A 31 6.78 -12.19 12.18
CA ILE A 31 5.83 -12.30 11.07
C ILE A 31 5.49 -13.76 10.73
N ASN A 32 6.51 -14.60 10.56
CA ASN A 32 6.33 -15.96 10.04
C ASN A 32 5.49 -16.85 10.97
N ASP A 33 5.60 -16.60 12.28
CA ASP A 33 4.96 -17.37 13.34
C ASP A 33 3.76 -16.62 13.89
N LYS A 34 3.97 -15.71 14.85
CA LYS A 34 2.90 -15.01 15.56
C LYS A 34 2.07 -14.12 14.62
N GLY A 35 2.73 -13.39 13.72
CA GLY A 35 2.09 -12.48 12.76
C GLY A 35 1.05 -13.15 11.87
N ILE A 36 1.44 -14.20 11.14
CA ILE A 36 0.52 -14.92 10.25
C ILE A 36 -0.59 -15.60 11.06
N ARG A 37 -0.31 -16.19 12.23
CA ARG A 37 -1.36 -16.78 13.09
C ARG A 37 -2.38 -15.73 13.52
N TYR A 38 -1.91 -14.56 13.94
CA TYR A 38 -2.78 -13.46 14.35
C TYR A 38 -3.69 -13.01 13.21
N VAL A 39 -3.12 -12.71 12.03
CA VAL A 39 -3.94 -12.28 10.89
C VAL A 39 -4.95 -13.34 10.47
N ARG A 40 -4.57 -14.63 10.51
CA ARG A 40 -5.50 -15.74 10.26
C ARG A 40 -6.68 -15.78 11.23
N SER A 41 -6.48 -15.34 12.48
CA SER A 41 -7.58 -15.25 13.46
C SER A 41 -8.57 -14.12 13.15
N LEU A 42 -8.15 -13.11 12.37
CA LEU A 42 -8.94 -11.94 12.00
C LEU A 42 -9.71 -12.08 10.68
N ILE A 43 -9.33 -13.04 9.83
CA ILE A 43 -9.94 -13.27 8.52
C ILE A 43 -10.80 -14.54 8.56
N ASN A 44 -11.94 -14.50 7.87
CA ASN A 44 -12.77 -15.70 7.74
C ASN A 44 -12.22 -16.62 6.64
N GLU A 45 -11.63 -17.76 7.05
CA GLU A 45 -11.12 -18.79 6.15
C GLU A 45 -12.11 -19.97 5.95
N GLU A 46 -13.33 -19.91 6.51
CA GLU A 46 -14.32 -20.99 6.37
C GLU A 46 -14.61 -21.28 4.90
N GLY A 47 -14.60 -22.56 4.54
CA GLY A 47 -14.77 -23.03 3.16
C GLY A 47 -13.63 -22.65 2.19
N THR A 48 -12.64 -21.86 2.61
CA THR A 48 -11.55 -21.36 1.74
C THR A 48 -10.14 -21.55 2.30
N LYS A 49 -9.98 -22.25 3.43
CA LYS A 49 -8.70 -22.53 4.10
C LYS A 49 -7.57 -22.95 3.15
N GLY A 50 -7.82 -23.87 2.22
CA GLY A 50 -6.80 -24.33 1.27
C GLY A 50 -6.28 -23.24 0.33
N LYS A 51 -7.11 -22.24 0.01
CA LYS A 51 -6.72 -21.07 -0.80
C LYS A 51 -5.93 -20.06 0.02
N TRP A 52 -6.33 -19.83 1.26
CA TRP A 52 -5.53 -19.05 2.19
C TRP A 52 -4.16 -19.70 2.42
N ASP A 53 -4.08 -21.02 2.59
CA ASP A 53 -2.79 -21.73 2.70
C ASP A 53 -1.90 -21.51 1.47
N GLN A 54 -2.48 -21.45 0.27
CA GLN A 54 -1.76 -21.11 -0.96
C GLN A 54 -1.25 -19.66 -0.93
N PHE A 55 -2.10 -18.70 -0.53
CA PHE A 55 -1.71 -17.31 -0.35
C PHE A 55 -0.57 -17.17 0.66
N TRP A 56 -0.66 -17.80 1.84
CA TRP A 56 0.36 -17.71 2.87
C TRP A 56 1.69 -18.35 2.45
N ARG A 57 1.65 -19.42 1.65
CA ARG A 57 2.85 -20.02 1.05
C ARG A 57 3.50 -19.07 0.05
N TYR A 58 2.69 -18.42 -0.79
CA TYR A 58 3.16 -17.37 -1.69
C TYR A 58 3.74 -16.18 -0.93
N PHE A 59 3.06 -15.73 0.13
CA PHE A 59 3.48 -14.61 0.97
C PHE A 59 4.86 -14.87 1.56
N ARG A 60 5.06 -16.02 2.23
CA ARG A 60 6.37 -16.39 2.78
C ARG A 60 7.46 -16.43 1.71
N LYS A 61 7.20 -17.10 0.59
CA LYS A 61 8.19 -17.20 -0.50
C LYS A 61 8.58 -15.84 -1.07
N THR A 62 7.62 -14.92 -1.18
CA THR A 62 7.81 -13.64 -1.84
C THR A 62 8.31 -12.57 -0.86
N TRP A 63 7.55 -12.31 0.19
CA TRP A 63 7.79 -11.20 1.12
C TRP A 63 8.77 -11.52 2.24
N MET A 64 8.93 -12.80 2.60
CA MET A 64 9.92 -13.22 3.61
C MET A 64 11.18 -13.83 2.99
N GLY A 65 11.12 -14.25 1.72
CA GLY A 65 12.22 -14.94 1.04
C GLY A 65 12.87 -14.15 -0.10
N ARG A 66 12.08 -13.49 -0.96
CA ARG A 66 12.59 -12.77 -2.13
C ARG A 66 12.89 -11.31 -1.84
N PHE A 67 12.03 -10.65 -1.07
CA PHE A 67 12.20 -9.26 -0.70
C PHE A 67 12.64 -9.16 0.75
N ASP A 68 13.67 -8.37 1.01
CA ASP A 68 14.12 -8.10 2.36
C ASP A 68 13.04 -7.33 3.13
N SER A 69 12.78 -7.73 4.38
CA SER A 69 11.77 -7.09 5.23
C SER A 69 12.00 -5.59 5.40
N SER A 70 13.25 -5.11 5.40
CA SER A 70 13.58 -3.69 5.49
C SER A 70 13.03 -2.84 4.34
N LEU A 71 12.66 -3.45 3.21
CA LEU A 71 12.12 -2.75 2.04
C LEU A 71 10.62 -2.46 2.14
N TRP A 72 9.90 -3.14 3.04
CA TRP A 72 8.43 -3.07 3.07
C TRP A 72 7.84 -3.07 4.48
N ASN A 73 8.56 -3.57 5.48
CA ASN A 73 8.18 -3.51 6.88
C ASN A 73 8.71 -2.19 7.48
N VAL A 74 7.81 -1.43 8.08
CA VAL A 74 8.10 -0.10 8.63
C VAL A 74 8.28 -0.12 10.15
N ASN A 75 8.24 -1.29 10.80
CA ASN A 75 8.43 -1.43 12.24
C ASN A 75 9.78 -0.84 12.68
N SER A 76 10.86 -1.12 11.95
CA SER A 76 12.19 -0.59 12.26
C SER A 76 12.25 0.94 12.19
N MET A 77 11.50 1.55 11.27
CA MET A 77 11.38 3.01 11.16
C MET A 77 10.61 3.59 12.35
N MET A 78 9.54 2.92 12.79
CA MET A 78 8.78 3.31 13.99
C MET A 78 9.63 3.21 15.26
N VAL A 79 10.36 2.10 15.44
CA VAL A 79 11.27 1.90 16.58
C VAL A 79 12.40 2.94 16.57
N GLY A 80 12.87 3.33 15.38
CA GLY A 80 13.86 4.39 15.20
C GLY A 80 13.34 5.82 15.41
N GLY A 81 12.06 6.01 15.74
CA GLY A 81 11.45 7.32 15.98
C GLY A 81 11.23 8.16 14.73
N LEU A 82 11.18 7.53 13.54
CA LEU A 82 10.84 8.23 12.31
C LEU A 82 9.33 8.45 12.24
N ASP A 83 8.92 9.71 12.03
CA ASP A 83 7.52 10.08 11.89
C ASP A 83 6.97 9.62 10.53
N ILE A 84 6.18 8.53 10.55
CA ILE A 84 5.53 8.00 9.35
C ILE A 84 4.25 8.80 9.10
N THR A 85 4.38 9.85 8.30
CA THR A 85 3.27 10.75 7.96
C THR A 85 2.28 10.16 6.95
N ASN A 86 2.66 9.11 6.19
CA ASN A 86 1.78 8.48 5.22
C ASN A 86 2.23 7.07 4.78
N ARG A 87 1.30 6.11 4.72
CA ARG A 87 1.49 4.78 4.09
C ARG A 87 0.81 4.80 2.71
N THR A 88 1.55 5.16 1.67
CA THR A 88 0.96 5.27 0.31
C THR A 88 1.20 3.99 -0.49
N ASN A 89 0.18 3.55 -1.24
CA ASN A 89 0.39 2.69 -2.39
C ASN A 89 1.23 3.47 -3.42
N ASN A 90 2.33 2.88 -3.87
CA ASN A 90 3.36 3.42 -4.78
C ASN A 90 3.03 4.80 -5.41
N PRO A 91 3.73 5.90 -5.03
CA PRO A 91 3.44 7.23 -5.55
C PRO A 91 3.61 7.32 -7.08
N LEU A 92 4.48 6.48 -7.66
CA LEU A 92 4.64 6.38 -9.11
C LEU A 92 3.42 5.73 -9.77
N GLU A 93 2.80 4.73 -9.13
CA GLU A 93 1.60 4.08 -9.65
C GLU A 93 0.40 5.03 -9.61
N LYS A 94 0.26 5.80 -8.53
CA LYS A 94 -0.73 6.89 -8.46
C LYS A 94 -0.48 7.90 -9.57
N TYR A 95 0.75 8.40 -9.71
CA TYR A 95 1.08 9.34 -10.79
C TYR A 95 0.75 8.78 -12.17
N ASN A 96 1.14 7.53 -12.46
CA ASN A 96 0.87 6.90 -13.75
C ASN A 96 -0.63 6.76 -14.04
N ARG A 97 -1.44 6.45 -13.02
CA ARG A 97 -2.90 6.40 -13.15
C ARG A 97 -3.49 7.79 -13.38
N ASP A 98 -3.14 8.77 -12.54
CA ASP A 98 -3.66 10.14 -12.62
C ASP A 98 -3.24 10.83 -13.94
N PHE A 99 -2.02 10.54 -14.43
CA PHE A 99 -1.54 10.97 -15.74
C PHE A 99 -2.26 10.22 -16.87
N GLY A 100 -2.47 8.91 -16.71
CA GLY A 100 -3.25 8.07 -17.63
C GLY A 100 -4.67 8.58 -17.85
N GLU A 101 -5.35 9.00 -16.79
CA GLU A 101 -6.73 9.53 -16.84
C GLU A 101 -6.86 10.78 -17.72
N LYS A 102 -5.78 11.56 -17.88
CA LYS A 102 -5.77 12.77 -18.73
C LYS A 102 -5.93 12.45 -20.21
N PHE A 103 -5.63 11.22 -20.63
CA PHE A 103 -5.83 10.74 -22.00
C PHE A 103 -7.26 10.24 -22.26
N GLY A 104 -8.14 10.19 -21.26
CA GLY A 104 -9.51 9.68 -21.37
C GLY A 104 -9.58 8.15 -21.49
N ARG A 105 -10.70 7.61 -21.99
CA ARG A 105 -10.92 6.15 -22.15
C ARG A 105 -10.16 5.53 -23.35
N GLY A 106 -9.31 6.29 -24.03
CA GLY A 106 -8.55 5.80 -25.18
C GLY A 106 -7.38 4.93 -24.72
N VAL A 107 -7.33 3.69 -25.19
CA VAL A 107 -6.30 2.71 -24.77
C VAL A 107 -4.90 3.16 -25.20
N HIS A 108 -4.77 4.00 -26.23
CA HIS A 108 -3.50 4.54 -26.72
C HIS A 108 -3.67 5.97 -27.28
N PRO A 109 -3.08 7.01 -26.67
CA PRO A 109 -3.09 8.36 -27.24
C PRO A 109 -2.17 8.44 -28.48
N SER A 110 -2.48 9.34 -29.41
CA SER A 110 -1.56 9.68 -30.49
C SER A 110 -0.30 10.34 -29.92
N LEU A 111 0.82 10.30 -30.64
CA LEU A 111 2.05 10.97 -30.19
C LEU A 111 1.84 12.47 -29.96
N LEU A 112 1.04 13.12 -30.80
CA LEU A 112 0.70 14.54 -30.65
C LEU A 112 -0.06 14.79 -29.33
N ALA A 113 -1.14 14.03 -29.08
CA ALA A 113 -1.92 14.15 -27.85
C ALA A 113 -1.07 13.84 -26.61
N PHE A 114 -0.16 12.86 -26.71
CA PHE A 114 0.80 12.56 -25.67
C PHE A 114 1.69 13.77 -25.34
N MET A 115 2.33 14.35 -26.37
CA MET A 115 3.21 15.51 -26.18
C MET A 115 2.47 16.73 -25.62
N GLU A 116 1.25 17.00 -26.08
CA GLU A 116 0.44 18.13 -25.61
C GLU A 116 0.10 17.99 -24.13
N ILE A 117 -0.39 16.81 -23.71
CA ILE A 117 -0.74 16.54 -22.32
C ILE A 117 0.50 16.52 -21.43
N ALA A 118 1.59 15.89 -21.87
CA ALA A 118 2.85 15.87 -21.11
C ALA A 118 3.42 17.29 -20.91
N LYS A 119 3.35 18.15 -21.93
CA LYS A 119 3.80 19.54 -21.83
C LYS A 119 2.90 20.35 -20.89
N ALA A 120 1.58 20.19 -20.99
CA ALA A 120 0.64 20.84 -20.08
C ALA A 120 0.89 20.41 -18.62
N GLU A 121 1.16 19.13 -18.39
CA GLU A 121 1.49 18.59 -17.08
C GLU A 121 2.77 19.20 -16.51
N ALA A 122 3.84 19.24 -17.30
CA ALA A 122 5.11 19.82 -16.90
C ALA A 122 4.97 21.31 -16.53
N LEU A 123 4.20 22.08 -17.33
CA LEU A 123 3.89 23.48 -17.03
C LEU A 123 3.09 23.61 -15.73
N GLY A 124 2.10 22.74 -15.51
CA GLY A 124 1.34 22.70 -14.26
C GLY A 124 2.23 22.48 -13.03
N TYR A 125 3.19 21.56 -13.11
CA TYR A 125 4.17 21.35 -12.04
C TYR A 125 5.08 22.55 -11.82
N MET A 126 5.59 23.18 -12.87
CA MET A 126 6.43 24.38 -12.76
C MET A 126 5.69 25.53 -12.07
N ASN A 127 4.44 25.77 -12.48
CA ASN A 127 3.58 26.77 -11.84
C ASN A 127 3.33 26.42 -10.38
N ARG A 128 3.02 25.16 -10.07
CA ARG A 128 2.81 24.72 -8.69
C ARG A 128 4.07 24.92 -7.82
N ILE A 129 5.25 24.61 -8.34
CA ILE A 129 6.52 24.85 -7.62
C ILE A 129 6.73 26.34 -7.38
N GLN A 130 6.43 27.18 -8.37
CA GLN A 130 6.52 28.63 -8.23
C GLN A 130 5.53 29.14 -7.17
N ASP A 131 4.28 28.69 -7.20
CA ASP A 131 3.27 29.08 -6.22
C ASP A 131 3.63 28.62 -4.80
N ILE A 132 4.26 27.45 -4.64
CA ILE A 132 4.80 26.98 -3.35
C ILE A 132 5.90 27.92 -2.86
N LYS A 133 6.85 28.29 -3.74
CA LYS A 133 7.92 29.25 -3.39
C LYS A 133 7.36 30.61 -2.99
N LEU A 134 6.26 31.03 -3.60
CA LEU A 134 5.56 32.27 -3.29
C LEU A 134 4.58 32.14 -2.10
N VAL A 135 4.48 30.97 -1.48
CA VAL A 135 3.55 30.66 -0.37
C VAL A 135 2.08 30.94 -0.72
N ILE A 136 1.75 30.84 -2.02
CA ILE A 136 0.38 30.99 -2.54
C ILE A 136 -0.35 29.65 -2.46
N GLN A 137 0.37 28.54 -2.66
CA GLN A 137 -0.21 27.20 -2.53
C GLN A 137 -0.52 26.87 -1.08
N THR A 138 -1.75 26.45 -0.83
CA THR A 138 -2.13 25.86 0.45
C THR A 138 -1.62 24.42 0.49
N ALA A 139 -1.05 24.00 1.62
CA ALA A 139 -0.67 22.61 1.80
C ALA A 139 -1.89 21.70 1.52
N PRO A 140 -1.74 20.66 0.69
CA PRO A 140 -2.84 19.75 0.44
C PRO A 140 -3.30 19.15 1.77
N ARG A 141 -4.61 19.04 1.96
CA ARG A 141 -5.16 18.31 3.10
C ARG A 141 -4.85 16.82 2.89
N HIS A 142 -3.80 16.35 3.53
CA HIS A 142 -3.52 14.91 3.60
C HIS A 142 -4.60 14.23 4.44
N ALA A 143 -4.89 12.96 4.13
CA ALA A 143 -5.61 12.12 5.07
C ALA A 143 -4.85 12.10 6.40
N GLU A 144 -5.55 11.91 7.51
CA GLU A 144 -4.89 11.75 8.80
C GLU A 144 -3.84 10.65 8.69
N ALA A 145 -2.65 10.92 9.24
CA ALA A 145 -1.59 9.93 9.25
C ALA A 145 -2.14 8.66 9.92
N VAL A 146 -1.96 7.53 9.25
CA VAL A 146 -2.31 6.25 9.85
C VAL A 146 -1.38 6.07 11.05
N VAL A 147 -1.96 6.04 12.25
CA VAL A 147 -1.20 5.73 13.47
C VAL A 147 -0.60 4.35 13.27
N THR A 148 0.71 4.32 13.05
CA THR A 148 1.46 3.08 12.93
C THR A 148 1.90 2.73 14.34
N GLN A 149 1.06 1.95 15.02
CA GLN A 149 1.38 1.35 16.31
C GLN A 149 1.03 -0.13 16.22
N VAL A 150 1.90 -0.95 16.79
CA VAL A 150 1.60 -2.38 16.94
C VAL A 150 0.34 -2.50 17.81
N PRO A 151 -0.75 -3.13 17.34
CA PRO A 151 -1.98 -3.22 18.11
C PRO A 151 -1.78 -3.98 19.42
N ASP A 152 -2.41 -3.52 20.50
CA ASP A 152 -2.34 -4.21 21.81
C ASP A 152 -2.86 -5.65 21.73
N ASP A 153 -3.91 -5.87 20.94
CA ASP A 153 -4.47 -7.20 20.68
C ASP A 153 -3.43 -8.14 20.06
N TYR A 154 -2.55 -7.62 19.19
CA TYR A 154 -1.42 -8.40 18.67
C TYR A 154 -0.39 -8.68 19.76
N THR A 155 -0.02 -7.67 20.55
CA THR A 155 0.95 -7.82 21.64
C THR A 155 0.51 -8.93 22.60
N ASN A 156 -0.77 -8.98 22.95
CA ASN A 156 -1.37 -9.94 23.85
C ASN A 156 -1.72 -11.30 23.21
N PHE A 157 -1.58 -11.43 21.88
CA PHE A 157 -1.88 -12.67 21.17
C PHE A 157 -0.82 -13.74 21.44
N MET A 158 -1.26 -14.95 21.82
CA MET A 158 -0.40 -16.13 22.05
C MET A 158 -0.37 -17.05 20.82
#